data_AF-A0A6M3M5U4-F1
#
_entry.id   AF-A0A6M3M5U4-F1
#
_cell.length_a   1.000
_cell.length_b   1.000
_cell.length_c   1.000
_cell.angle_alpha   90.00
_cell.angle_beta   90.00
_cell.angle_gamma   90.00
#
_symmetry.space_group_name_H-M   'P 1'
#
loop_
_entity.id
_entity.type
_entity.pdbx_description
1 polymer ?
#
loop_
_entity_poly.entity_id
_entity_poly.type
_entity_poly.pdbx_seq_one_letter_code
_entity_poly.pdbx_strand_id
1 'polypeptide(L)'
;MWNYSDWYRENRARLSAARKRKYRENKEYRNGARKRARNYYIRNKKVMRPKDRFRVRDADGKNYVTIGRVAKAIGRVVDVVRAYHRRGIIPSTGIVDTRGWRLYTNVQLMLLIKAFKMFDRKELKSLAEVGAYLHGNWGE
;
A
#
# COMPACT_ATOMS: atom_id res chain seq x y z
N MET A 1 -39.12 10.97 -36.82
CA MET A 1 -38.87 10.49 -35.43
C MET A 1 -37.71 11.29 -34.86
N TRP A 2 -37.87 11.92 -33.70
CA TRP A 2 -36.79 12.74 -33.10
C TRP A 2 -35.65 11.84 -32.60
N ASN A 3 -34.44 12.04 -33.13
CA ASN A 3 -33.25 11.32 -32.67
C ASN A 3 -32.41 12.21 -31.74
N TYR A 4 -32.48 11.93 -30.44
CA TYR A 4 -31.69 12.64 -29.43
C TYR A 4 -30.17 12.56 -29.67
N SER A 5 -29.68 11.45 -30.24
CA SER A 5 -28.26 11.23 -30.51
C SER A 5 -27.72 12.21 -31.55
N ASP A 6 -28.46 12.39 -32.65
CA ASP A 6 -28.09 13.27 -33.76
C ASP A 6 -28.18 14.75 -33.31
N TRP A 7 -29.27 15.11 -32.62
CA TRP A 7 -29.41 16.42 -32.01
C TRP A 7 -28.27 16.75 -31.03
N TYR A 8 -27.88 15.80 -30.16
CA TYR A 8 -26.78 16.00 -29.22
C TYR A 8 -25.44 16.16 -29.92
N ARG A 9 -25.22 15.45 -31.02
CA ARG A 9 -23.99 15.54 -31.83
C ARG A 9 -23.83 16.93 -32.42
N GLU A 10 -24.88 17.46 -33.04
CA GLU A 10 -24.93 18.82 -33.61
C GLU A 10 -24.80 19.90 -32.53
N ASN A 11 -25.37 19.67 -31.34
CA ASN A 11 -25.39 20.66 -30.26
C ASN A 11 -24.25 20.54 -29.24
N ARG A 12 -23.35 19.55 -29.38
CA ARG A 12 -22.34 19.21 -28.37
C ARG A 12 -21.45 20.39 -28.01
N ALA A 13 -21.04 21.17 -29.01
CA ALA A 13 -20.16 22.33 -28.84
C ALA A 13 -20.85 23.41 -27.98
N ARG A 14 -22.08 23.78 -28.33
CA ARG A 14 -22.90 24.76 -27.61
C ARG A 14 -23.14 24.34 -26.16
N LEU A 15 -23.51 23.07 -25.93
CA LEU A 15 -23.74 22.53 -24.59
C LEU A 15 -22.45 22.46 -23.76
N SER A 16 -21.30 22.18 -24.39
CA SER A 16 -19.99 22.22 -23.74
C SER A 16 -19.64 23.63 -23.29
N ALA A 17 -19.80 24.63 -24.15
CA ALA A 17 -19.54 26.03 -23.83
C ALA A 17 -20.42 26.51 -22.66
N ALA A 18 -21.72 26.22 -22.70
CA ALA A 18 -22.65 26.57 -21.62
C ALA A 18 -22.26 25.91 -20.27
N ARG A 19 -21.85 24.63 -20.28
CA ARG A 19 -21.37 23.93 -19.08
C ARG A 19 -20.09 24.54 -18.52
N LYS A 20 -19.12 24.88 -19.39
CA LYS A 20 -17.86 25.53 -18.97
C LYS A 20 -18.13 26.90 -18.34
N ARG A 21 -19.01 27.69 -18.95
CA ARG A 21 -19.46 28.99 -18.41
C ARG A 21 -20.10 28.82 -17.03
N LYS A 22 -21.09 27.93 -16.91
CA LYS A 22 -21.77 27.62 -15.64
C LYS A 22 -20.81 27.12 -14.55
N TYR A 23 -19.78 26.36 -14.90
CA TYR A 23 -18.76 25.89 -13.96
C TYR A 23 -17.88 27.04 -13.40
N ARG A 24 -17.58 28.03 -14.25
CA ARG A 24 -16.82 29.22 -13.85
C ARG A 24 -17.66 30.15 -12.98
N GLU A 25 -18.90 30.41 -13.37
CA GLU A 25 -19.74 31.43 -12.73
C GLU A 25 -20.46 30.91 -11.46
N ASN A 26 -20.89 29.65 -11.42
CA ASN A 26 -21.70 29.12 -10.32
C ASN A 26 -20.89 28.18 -9.40
N LYS A 27 -20.65 28.63 -8.15
CA LYS A 27 -19.89 27.89 -7.12
C LYS A 27 -20.57 26.58 -6.71
N GLU A 28 -21.89 26.55 -6.60
CA GLU A 28 -22.64 25.33 -6.23
C GLU A 28 -22.55 24.27 -7.32
N TYR A 29 -22.72 24.67 -8.58
CA TYR A 29 -22.57 23.79 -9.73
C TYR A 29 -21.17 23.17 -9.78
N ARG A 30 -20.14 23.99 -9.52
CA ARG A 30 -18.74 23.57 -9.43
C ARG A 30 -18.52 22.52 -8.34
N ASN A 31 -19.06 22.76 -7.15
CA ASN A 31 -18.95 21.84 -6.02
C ASN A 31 -19.68 20.52 -6.30
N GLY A 32 -20.88 20.58 -6.87
CA GLY A 32 -21.63 19.39 -7.30
C GLY A 32 -20.89 18.57 -8.34
N ALA A 33 -20.27 19.23 -9.34
CA ALA A 33 -19.44 18.55 -10.34
C ALA A 33 -18.21 17.87 -9.72
N ARG A 34 -17.51 18.54 -8.79
CA ARG A 34 -16.38 17.96 -8.05
C ARG A 34 -16.79 16.74 -7.22
N LYS A 35 -17.93 16.81 -6.51
CA LYS A 35 -18.48 15.69 -5.74
C LYS A 35 -18.82 14.50 -6.63
N ARG A 36 -19.47 14.73 -7.77
CA ARG A 36 -19.78 13.68 -8.76
C ARG A 36 -18.51 13.02 -9.30
N ALA A 37 -17.50 13.83 -9.66
CA ALA A 37 -16.21 13.32 -10.13
C ALA A 37 -15.50 12.46 -9.06
N ARG A 38 -15.49 12.92 -7.80
CA ARG A 38 -14.95 12.15 -6.67
C ARG A 38 -15.67 10.83 -6.47
N ASN A 39 -17.00 10.84 -6.49
CA ASN A 39 -17.81 9.63 -6.34
C ASN A 39 -17.61 8.66 -7.51
N TYR A 40 -17.53 9.17 -8.74
CA TYR A 40 -17.20 8.36 -9.91
C TYR A 40 -15.83 7.71 -9.77
N TYR A 41 -14.81 8.47 -9.35
CA TYR A 41 -13.47 7.93 -9.08
C TYR A 41 -13.51 6.86 -7.99
N ILE A 42 -14.18 7.09 -6.86
CA ILE A 42 -14.29 6.09 -5.78
C ILE A 42 -14.98 4.82 -6.27
N ARG A 43 -16.10 4.95 -6.99
CA ARG A 43 -16.89 3.82 -7.50
C ARG A 43 -16.15 3.02 -8.58
N ASN A 44 -15.44 3.70 -9.47
CA ASN A 44 -14.78 3.10 -10.63
C ASN A 44 -13.28 2.86 -10.42
N LYS A 45 -12.73 3.22 -9.26
CA LYS A 45 -11.41 2.77 -8.83
C LYS A 45 -11.51 1.27 -8.59
N LYS A 46 -11.45 0.50 -9.69
CA LYS A 46 -11.04 -0.89 -9.66
C LYS A 46 -9.72 -0.88 -8.92
N VAL A 47 -9.77 -1.34 -7.69
CA VAL A 47 -8.58 -1.59 -6.92
C VAL A 47 -7.92 -2.77 -7.61
N MET A 48 -7.18 -2.52 -8.69
CA MET A 48 -6.24 -3.46 -9.30
C MET A 48 -5.10 -3.64 -8.30
N ARG A 49 -5.42 -4.25 -7.16
CA ARG A 49 -4.44 -4.78 -6.23
C ARG A 49 -4.13 -6.17 -6.77
N PRO A 50 -2.86 -6.46 -7.12
CA PRO A 50 -2.43 -7.84 -7.27
C PRO A 50 -2.97 -8.67 -6.11
N LYS A 51 -3.49 -9.87 -6.41
CA LYS A 51 -4.11 -10.77 -5.42
C LYS A 51 -3.16 -11.05 -4.25
N ASP A 52 -1.85 -11.02 -4.49
CA ASP A 52 -0.81 -11.06 -3.47
C ASP A 52 0.25 -9.98 -3.72
N ARG A 53 0.45 -9.06 -2.76
CA ARG A 53 1.54 -8.07 -2.73
C ARG A 53 2.61 -8.43 -1.69
N PHE A 54 2.46 -9.59 -1.06
CA PHE A 54 3.20 -9.99 0.11
C PHE A 54 4.29 -10.99 -0.20
N ARG A 55 4.30 -11.55 -1.42
CA ARG A 55 5.29 -12.49 -1.89
C ARG A 55 5.95 -11.98 -3.18
N VAL A 56 7.25 -12.15 -3.27
CA VAL A 56 8.08 -11.85 -4.43
C VAL A 56 8.89 -13.09 -4.73
N ARG A 57 8.93 -13.51 -5.99
CA ARG A 57 9.75 -14.64 -6.43
C ARG A 57 10.96 -14.09 -7.17
N ASP A 58 12.16 -14.55 -6.85
CA ASP A 58 13.37 -14.21 -7.61
C ASP A 58 13.47 -15.03 -8.90
N ALA A 59 14.54 -14.80 -9.67
CA ALA A 59 14.83 -15.54 -10.90
C ALA A 59 15.11 -17.03 -10.64
N ASP A 60 15.71 -17.35 -9.48
CA ASP A 60 16.03 -18.71 -9.05
C ASP A 60 14.82 -19.47 -8.50
N GLY A 61 13.67 -18.81 -8.40
CA GLY A 61 12.42 -19.38 -7.94
C GLY A 61 12.21 -19.39 -6.43
N LYS A 62 13.13 -18.83 -5.63
CA LYS A 62 12.97 -18.63 -4.18
C LYS A 62 11.89 -17.58 -3.91
N ASN A 63 11.18 -17.81 -2.81
CA ASN A 63 10.08 -16.95 -2.38
C ASN A 63 10.52 -16.07 -1.21
N TYR A 64 10.37 -14.77 -1.41
CA TYR A 64 10.56 -13.74 -0.41
C TYR A 64 9.23 -13.11 -0.01
N VAL A 65 9.22 -12.48 1.15
CA VAL A 65 8.08 -11.70 1.63
C VAL A 65 8.41 -10.22 1.76
N THR A 66 7.43 -9.37 1.50
CA THR A 66 7.62 -7.92 1.60
C THR A 66 7.49 -7.42 3.04
N ILE A 67 8.02 -6.23 3.33
CA ILE A 67 7.84 -5.57 4.64
C ILE A 67 6.38 -5.43 5.06
N GLY A 68 5.46 -5.31 4.09
CA GLY A 68 4.02 -5.28 4.37
C GLY A 68 3.49 -6.59 4.95
N ARG A 69 4.05 -7.73 4.50
CA ARG A 69 3.72 -9.05 5.06
C ARG A 69 4.26 -9.20 6.47
N VAL A 70 5.50 -8.78 6.67
CA VAL A 70 6.16 -8.77 7.99
C VAL A 70 5.34 -7.96 8.98
N ALA A 71 5.03 -6.70 8.64
CA ALA A 71 4.24 -5.79 9.47
C ALA A 71 2.91 -6.42 9.89
N LYS A 72 2.17 -6.99 8.94
CA LYS A 72 0.91 -7.70 9.20
C LYS A 72 1.11 -8.89 10.15
N ALA A 73 2.17 -9.68 9.96
CA ALA A 73 2.41 -10.89 10.73
C ALA A 73 2.80 -10.62 12.19
N ILE A 74 3.56 -9.55 12.45
CA ILE A 74 3.95 -9.15 13.81
C ILE A 74 2.98 -8.15 14.46
N GLY A 75 1.85 -7.86 13.83
CA GLY A 75 0.84 -6.92 14.35
C GLY A 75 1.38 -5.50 14.54
N ARG A 76 2.19 -5.00 13.60
CA ARG A 76 2.71 -3.62 13.59
C ARG A 76 2.41 -2.95 12.25
N VAL A 77 2.44 -1.61 12.22
CA VAL A 77 2.35 -0.86 10.95
C VAL A 77 3.71 -0.81 10.25
N VAL A 78 3.71 -0.68 8.92
CA VAL A 78 4.95 -0.72 8.11
C VAL A 78 5.97 0.33 8.57
N ASP A 79 5.52 1.53 8.94
CA ASP A 79 6.43 2.59 9.38
C ASP A 79 7.09 2.31 10.73
N VAL A 80 6.44 1.55 11.60
CA VAL A 80 7.03 1.05 12.86
C VAL A 80 8.11 0.02 12.54
N VAL A 81 7.85 -0.91 11.62
CA VAL A 81 8.87 -1.88 11.17
C VAL A 81 10.08 -1.15 10.58
N ARG A 82 9.86 -0.11 9.76
CA ARG A 82 10.95 0.74 9.24
C ARG A 82 11.71 1.47 10.34
N ALA A 83 11.01 1.96 11.36
CA ALA A 83 11.64 2.58 12.51
C ALA A 83 12.51 1.57 13.29
N TYR A 84 12.06 0.33 13.43
CA TYR A 84 12.86 -0.74 14.05
C TYR A 84 14.12 -1.06 13.26
N HIS A 85 14.07 -1.09 11.93
CA HIS A 85 15.26 -1.19 11.07
C HIS A 85 16.23 -0.02 11.30
N ARG A 86 15.72 1.22 11.26
CA ARG A 86 16.57 2.43 11.47
C ARG A 86 17.24 2.45 12.84
N ARG A 87 16.59 1.87 13.85
CA ARG A 87 17.10 1.77 15.22
C ARG A 87 17.94 0.51 15.46
N GLY A 88 18.15 -0.32 14.45
CA GLY A 88 18.91 -1.57 14.57
C GLY A 88 18.22 -2.66 15.39
N ILE A 89 16.92 -2.53 15.70
CA ILE A 89 16.15 -3.57 16.42
C ILE A 89 15.89 -4.76 15.49
N ILE A 90 15.45 -4.50 14.26
CA ILE A 90 15.38 -5.55 13.24
C ILE A 90 16.66 -5.44 12.40
N PRO A 91 17.44 -6.52 12.26
CA PRO A 91 18.63 -6.51 11.43
C PRO A 91 18.27 -6.28 9.95
N SER A 92 19.18 -5.65 9.20
CA SER A 92 18.93 -5.38 7.78
C SER A 92 18.84 -6.69 6.99
N THR A 93 18.01 -6.70 5.95
CA THR A 93 17.99 -7.78 4.97
C THR A 93 19.07 -7.50 3.93
N GLY A 94 19.90 -8.50 3.58
CA GLY A 94 20.81 -8.40 2.44
C GLY A 94 20.09 -8.42 1.08
N ILE A 95 18.79 -8.74 1.09
CA ILE A 95 17.99 -8.99 -0.11
C ILE A 95 17.04 -7.83 -0.34
N VAL A 96 17.12 -7.25 -1.54
CA VAL A 96 16.27 -6.15 -2.00
C VAL A 96 15.72 -6.43 -3.40
N ASP A 97 14.51 -5.94 -3.69
CA ASP A 97 14.00 -5.97 -5.06
C ASP A 97 14.65 -4.88 -5.94
N THR A 98 14.32 -4.85 -7.24
CA THR A 98 14.81 -3.85 -8.20
C THR A 98 14.41 -2.40 -7.87
N ARG A 99 13.48 -2.21 -6.94
CA ARG A 99 13.01 -0.90 -6.45
C ARG A 99 13.62 -0.55 -5.09
N GLY A 100 14.56 -1.36 -4.59
CA GLY A 100 15.20 -1.20 -3.29
C GLY A 100 14.32 -1.60 -2.10
N TRP A 101 13.26 -2.37 -2.32
CA TRP A 101 12.41 -2.85 -1.23
C TRP A 101 13.06 -4.01 -0.51
N ARG A 102 13.18 -3.91 0.82
CA ARG A 102 13.66 -4.99 1.68
C ARG A 102 12.76 -6.22 1.56
N LEU A 103 13.39 -7.35 1.26
CA LEU A 103 12.78 -8.66 1.10
C LEU A 103 13.26 -9.59 2.21
N TYR A 104 12.36 -10.40 2.75
CA TYR A 104 12.66 -11.31 3.85
C TYR A 104 12.43 -12.75 3.41
N THR A 105 13.24 -13.67 3.92
CA THR A 105 12.99 -15.10 3.77
C THR A 105 11.83 -15.52 4.67
N ASN A 106 11.23 -16.69 4.40
CA ASN A 106 10.22 -17.25 5.31
C ASN A 106 10.81 -17.55 6.70
N VAL A 107 12.09 -17.93 6.77
CA VAL A 107 12.80 -18.18 8.03
C VAL A 107 12.89 -16.88 8.86
N GLN A 108 13.33 -15.79 8.24
CA GLN A 108 13.38 -14.46 8.87
C GLN A 108 11.98 -14.00 9.32
N LEU A 109 10.94 -14.24 8.51
CA LEU A 109 9.56 -13.92 8.89
C LEU A 109 9.14 -14.70 10.15
N MET A 110 9.41 -16.00 10.22
CA MET A 110 9.07 -16.83 11.37
C MET A 110 9.83 -16.41 12.63
N LEU A 111 11.11 -16.05 12.48
CA LEU A 111 11.93 -15.52 13.56
C LEU A 111 11.35 -14.21 14.12
N LEU A 112 10.95 -13.28 13.24
CA LEU A 112 10.29 -12.03 13.63
C LEU A 112 8.97 -12.29 14.35
N ILE A 113 8.13 -13.20 13.84
CA ILE A 113 6.87 -13.58 14.50
C ILE A 113 7.16 -14.11 15.91
N LYS A 114 8.14 -14.99 16.05
CA LYS A 114 8.52 -15.56 17.35
C LYS A 114 8.99 -14.48 18.31
N ALA A 115 9.96 -13.65 17.92
CA ALA A 115 10.51 -12.60 18.77
C ALA A 115 9.43 -11.61 19.26
N PHE A 116 8.56 -11.14 18.35
CA PHE A 116 7.50 -10.20 18.73
C PHE A 116 6.37 -10.85 19.54
N LYS A 117 6.09 -12.15 19.35
CA LYS A 117 5.20 -12.89 20.26
C LYS A 117 5.79 -13.03 21.66
N MET A 118 7.09 -13.30 21.78
CA MET A 118 7.77 -13.33 23.09
C MET A 118 7.70 -11.96 23.78
N PHE A 119 7.89 -10.87 23.02
CA PHE A 119 7.73 -9.51 23.51
C PHE A 119 6.29 -9.20 23.94
N ASP A 120 5.30 -9.55 23.13
CA ASP A 120 3.88 -9.33 23.45
C ASP A 120 3.43 -10.15 24.69
N ARG A 121 4.04 -11.32 24.93
CA ARG A 121 3.87 -12.13 26.15
C ARG A 121 4.70 -11.65 27.34
N LYS A 122 5.49 -10.58 27.19
CA LYS A 122 6.40 -10.02 28.21
C LYS A 122 7.56 -10.95 28.63
N GLU A 123 7.88 -11.94 27.81
CA GLU A 123 9.09 -12.77 27.98
C GLU A 123 10.35 -11.97 27.62
N LEU A 124 10.25 -11.14 26.58
CA LEU A 124 11.22 -10.09 26.28
C LEU A 124 10.66 -8.77 26.82
N LYS A 125 11.39 -8.11 27.72
CA LYS A 125 10.92 -6.95 28.48
C LYS A 125 11.13 -5.64 27.74
N SER A 126 12.01 -5.62 26.73
CA SER A 126 12.36 -4.40 26.01
C SER A 126 12.60 -4.66 24.52
N LEU A 127 12.52 -3.61 23.71
CA LEU A 127 12.90 -3.68 22.29
C LEU A 127 14.39 -3.95 22.09
N ALA A 128 15.24 -3.62 23.08
CA ALA A 128 16.66 -3.96 23.05
C ALA A 128 16.86 -5.47 23.15
N GLU A 129 16.12 -6.14 24.04
CA GLU A 129 16.13 -7.60 24.14
C GLU A 129 15.59 -8.27 22.88
N VAL A 130 14.54 -7.71 22.27
CA VAL A 130 14.06 -8.15 20.93
C VAL A 130 15.18 -8.04 19.90
N GLY A 131 15.89 -6.91 19.88
CA GLY A 131 17.03 -6.71 18.98
C GLY A 131 18.12 -7.75 19.20
N ALA A 132 18.58 -7.92 20.42
CA ALA A 132 19.61 -8.90 20.77
C ALA A 132 19.21 -10.33 20.36
N TYR A 133 17.96 -10.72 20.63
CA TYR A 133 17.41 -12.01 20.22
C TYR A 133 17.43 -12.17 18.70
N LEU A 134 16.96 -11.16 17.96
CA LEU A 134 16.94 -11.19 16.50
C LEU A 134 18.35 -11.30 15.94
N HIS A 135 19.28 -10.42 16.32
CA HIS A 135 20.67 -10.42 15.83
C HIS A 135 21.38 -11.75 16.10
N GLY A 136 21.22 -12.33 17.29
CA GLY A 136 21.83 -13.63 17.63
C GLY A 136 21.27 -14.82 16.83
N ASN A 137 20.11 -14.67 16.20
CA ASN A 137 19.45 -15.71 15.43
C ASN A 137 19.24 -15.31 13.95
N TRP A 138 19.83 -14.18 13.51
CA TRP A 138 19.59 -13.62 12.18
C TRP A 138 20.46 -14.34 11.15
N GLY A 139 20.01 -15.50 10.71
CA GLY A 139 20.59 -16.23 9.58
C GLY A 139 20.03 -15.79 8.22
N GLU A 140 20.73 -16.21 7.16
CA GLU A 140 20.27 -16.11 5.76
C GLU A 140 19.30 -17.24 5.39
#